data_AF-A0A529W5H7-F1
#
_entry.id   AF-A0A529W5H7-F1
#
_cell.length_a   1.000
_cell.length_b   1.000
_cell.length_c   1.000
_cell.angle_alpha   90.00
_cell.angle_beta   90.00
_cell.angle_gamma   90.00
#
_symmetry.space_group_name_H-M   'P 1'
#
loop_
_entity.id
_entity.type
_entity.pdbx_description
1 polymer ?
#
loop_
_entity_poly.entity_id
_entity_poly.type
_entity_poly.pdbx_seq_one_letter_code
_entity_poly.pdbx_strand_id
1 'polypeptide(L)'
;MEVGRTWTRGGPRAGVWPSTQRHLAAILACDVVGYSRLMERDERGTLERLKTYRKDLLEPLVSEHHGRVVKLTGDGMLCEFASVVNAATSAMAIQQALA
;
A
#
# COMPACT_ATOMS: atom_id res chain seq x y z
N MET A 1 16.47 -31.08 41.06
CA MET A 1 15.75 -31.15 39.77
C MET A 1 15.82 -29.77 39.15
N GLU A 2 16.86 -29.51 38.38
CA GLU A 2 17.05 -28.31 37.58
C GLU A 2 17.97 -28.75 36.44
N VAL A 3 17.47 -28.75 35.20
CA VAL A 3 18.25 -29.15 34.03
C VAL A 3 18.22 -27.99 33.05
N GLY A 4 19.34 -27.26 33.05
CA GLY A 4 19.65 -26.22 32.08
C GLY A 4 19.59 -26.79 30.66
N ARG A 5 18.86 -26.10 29.78
CA ARG A 5 18.90 -26.35 28.35
C ARG A 5 19.90 -25.38 27.73
N THR A 6 21.15 -25.82 27.68
CA THR A 6 22.19 -25.24 26.84
C THR A 6 21.81 -25.51 25.38
N TRP A 7 21.51 -24.45 24.63
CA TRP A 7 21.38 -24.56 23.18
C TRP A 7 22.77 -24.74 22.58
N THR A 8 23.12 -25.99 22.26
CA THR A 8 24.34 -26.33 21.54
C THR A 8 24.22 -25.86 20.09
N ARG A 9 25.15 -24.98 19.71
CA ARG A 9 25.28 -24.42 18.36
C ARG A 9 25.80 -25.52 17.42
N GLY A 10 24.95 -26.07 16.56
CA GLY A 10 25.34 -27.12 15.60
C GLY A 10 24.44 -27.23 14.34
N GLY A 11 24.76 -26.43 13.31
CA GLY A 11 24.38 -26.63 11.88
C GLY A 11 23.12 -25.90 11.37
N PRO A 12 22.96 -25.64 10.05
CA PRO A 12 23.92 -25.56 8.93
C PRO A 12 24.38 -24.09 8.68
N ARG A 13 25.32 -23.91 7.75
CA ARG A 13 25.93 -22.62 7.33
C ARG A 13 24.92 -21.48 7.34
N ALA A 14 25.31 -20.37 7.99
CA ALA A 14 24.57 -19.10 8.00
C ALA A 14 23.91 -18.87 6.65
N GLY A 15 22.59 -19.13 6.58
CA GLY A 15 21.80 -18.70 5.46
C GLY A 15 22.04 -17.20 5.35
N VAL A 16 22.51 -16.75 4.20
CA VAL A 16 22.47 -15.33 3.85
C VAL A 16 20.99 -14.96 3.88
N TRP A 17 20.50 -14.52 5.04
CA TRP A 17 19.28 -13.74 5.07
C TRP A 17 19.60 -12.51 4.22
N PRO A 18 18.77 -12.18 3.22
CA PRO A 18 18.98 -10.93 2.50
C PRO A 18 19.13 -9.83 3.54
N SER A 19 20.25 -9.11 3.49
CA SER A 19 20.54 -8.06 4.46
C SER A 19 19.33 -7.14 4.54
N THR A 20 18.66 -7.10 5.69
CA THR A 20 17.45 -6.29 5.85
C THR A 20 17.81 -4.82 5.65
N GLN A 21 17.50 -4.29 4.47
CA GLN A 21 17.65 -2.87 4.20
C GLN A 21 16.56 -2.14 4.97
N ARG A 22 16.98 -1.36 5.97
CA ARG A 22 16.07 -0.49 6.72
C ARG A 22 15.98 0.82 5.95
N HIS A 23 14.78 1.22 5.55
CA HIS A 23 14.49 2.53 5.01
C HIS A 23 13.26 3.11 5.68
N LEU A 24 13.18 4.44 5.73
CA LEU A 24 11.96 5.13 6.13
C LEU A 24 11.00 5.17 4.93
N ALA A 25 9.73 4.91 5.19
CA ALA A 25 8.68 4.90 4.18
C ALA A 25 7.46 5.65 4.69
N ALA A 26 6.89 6.51 3.85
CA ALA A 26 5.56 7.08 4.06
C ALA A 26 4.53 6.18 3.38
N ILE A 27 3.50 5.78 4.12
CA ILE A 27 2.42 4.93 3.61
C ILE A 27 1.16 5.78 3.48
N LEU A 28 0.62 5.85 2.26
CA LEU A 28 -0.67 6.45 1.97
C LEU A 28 -1.71 5.34 1.83
N ALA A 29 -2.80 5.45 2.59
CA ALA A 29 -3.98 4.61 2.48
C ALA A 29 -5.14 5.45 1.95
N CYS A 30 -5.77 4.98 0.88
CA CYS A 30 -6.94 5.62 0.25
C CYS A 30 -8.09 4.62 0.20
N ASP A 31 -9.33 5.10 0.36
CA ASP A 31 -10.54 4.28 0.35
C ASP A 31 -11.75 5.06 -0.19
N VAL A 32 -12.77 4.35 -0.70
CA VAL A 32 -13.96 4.98 -1.28
C VAL A 32 -15.05 5.13 -0.22
N VAL A 33 -15.38 6.38 0.12
CA VAL A 33 -16.41 6.66 1.12
C VAL A 33 -17.78 6.12 0.67
N GLY A 34 -18.33 5.19 1.47
CA GLY A 34 -19.64 4.62 1.24
C GLY A 34 -19.70 3.63 0.08
N TYR A 35 -18.57 3.01 -0.26
CA TYR A 35 -18.46 1.99 -1.31
C TYR A 35 -19.57 0.92 -1.24
N SER A 36 -19.84 0.36 -0.05
CA SER A 36 -20.88 -0.67 0.10
C SER A 36 -22.26 -0.22 -0.39
N ARG A 37 -22.65 1.04 -0.10
CA ARG A 37 -23.92 1.61 -0.55
C ARG A 37 -23.91 1.91 -2.06
N LEU A 38 -22.77 2.28 -2.63
CA LEU A 38 -22.63 2.46 -4.08
C LEU A 38 -22.78 1.12 -4.81
N MET A 39 -22.14 0.08 -4.27
CA MET A 39 -22.25 -1.30 -4.77
C MET A 39 -23.66 -1.85 -4.69
N GLU A 40 -24.38 -1.60 -3.59
CA GLU A 40 -25.79 -1.99 -3.43
C GLU A 40 -26.68 -1.34 -4.51
N ARG A 41 -26.43 -0.06 -4.83
CA ARG A 41 -27.23 0.69 -5.80
C ARG A 41 -26.92 0.35 -7.26
N ASP A 42 -25.65 0.18 -7.59
CA ASP A 42 -25.14 -0.04 -8.95
C ASP A 42 -23.79 -0.77 -8.89
N GLU A 43 -23.85 -2.09 -8.75
CA GLU A 43 -22.65 -2.93 -8.64
C GLU A 43 -21.71 -2.76 -9.84
N ARG A 44 -22.24 -2.98 -11.06
CA ARG A 44 -21.42 -2.97 -12.28
C ARG A 44 -20.85 -1.59 -12.55
N GLY A 45 -21.66 -0.53 -12.48
CA GLY A 45 -21.18 0.81 -12.74
C GLY A 45 -20.21 1.30 -11.66
N THR A 46 -20.40 0.93 -10.40
CA THR A 46 -19.44 1.26 -9.34
C THR A 46 -18.09 0.59 -9.58
N LEU A 47 -18.09 -0.70 -9.93
CA LEU A 47 -16.86 -1.44 -10.20
C LEU A 47 -16.10 -0.89 -11.42
N GLU A 48 -16.80 -0.56 -12.51
CA GLU A 48 -16.15 0.00 -13.70
C GLU A 48 -15.57 1.39 -13.43
N ARG A 49 -16.30 2.27 -12.74
CA ARG A 49 -15.77 3.59 -12.33
C ARG A 49 -14.55 3.45 -11.42
N LEU A 50 -14.58 2.53 -10.45
CA LEU A 50 -13.45 2.28 -9.57
C LEU A 50 -12.20 1.83 -10.34
N LYS A 51 -12.35 0.94 -11.33
CA LYS A 51 -11.24 0.52 -12.20
C LYS A 51 -10.69 1.70 -13.01
N THR A 52 -11.56 2.51 -13.62
CA THR A 52 -11.17 3.70 -14.38
C THR A 52 -10.41 4.69 -13.49
N TYR A 53 -10.95 5.06 -12.34
CA TYR A 53 -10.26 5.99 -11.43
C TYR A 53 -8.90 5.42 -10.99
N ARG A 54 -8.82 4.14 -10.64
CA ARG A 54 -7.54 3.52 -10.26
C ARG A 54 -6.49 3.66 -11.36
N LYS A 55 -6.80 3.21 -12.56
CA LYS A 55 -5.85 3.12 -13.66
C LYS A 55 -5.51 4.49 -14.26
N ASP A 56 -6.52 5.34 -14.40
CA ASP A 56 -6.40 6.54 -15.23
C ASP A 56 -6.17 7.80 -14.39
N LEU A 57 -6.37 7.74 -13.07
CA LEU A 57 -6.18 8.89 -12.15
C LEU A 57 -5.24 8.56 -10.99
N LEU A 58 -5.53 7.52 -10.20
CA LEU A 58 -4.77 7.26 -8.97
C LEU A 58 -3.35 6.75 -9.26
N GLU A 59 -3.19 5.71 -10.07
CA GLU A 59 -1.86 5.15 -10.41
C GLU A 59 -0.93 6.20 -11.06
N PRO A 60 -1.39 7.02 -12.03
CA PRO A 60 -0.58 8.10 -12.60
C PRO A 60 -0.13 9.13 -11.56
N LEU A 61 -1.04 9.63 -10.71
CA LEU A 61 -0.72 10.63 -9.69
C LEU A 61 0.22 10.08 -8.61
N VAL A 62 0.06 8.81 -8.24
CA VAL A 62 1.01 8.15 -7.33
C VAL A 62 2.40 8.09 -7.98
N SER A 63 2.48 7.69 -9.25
CA SER A 63 3.74 7.58 -10.00
C SER A 63 4.42 8.94 -10.22
N GLU A 64 3.65 9.97 -10.58
CA GLU A 64 4.12 11.35 -10.80
C GLU A 64 4.82 11.91 -9.56
N HIS A 65 4.33 11.56 -8.37
CA HIS A 65 4.94 11.94 -7.10
C HIS A 65 5.94 10.91 -6.56
N HIS A 66 6.47 10.03 -7.41
CA HIS A 66 7.48 9.02 -7.05
C HIS A 66 7.03 8.02 -5.97
N GLY A 67 5.73 7.74 -5.93
CA GLY A 67 5.15 6.67 -5.13
C GLY A 67 5.01 5.37 -5.90
N ARG A 68 4.70 4.30 -5.17
CA ARG A 68 4.39 3.00 -5.74
C ARG A 68 3.18 2.39 -5.05
N VAL A 69 2.22 1.90 -5.82
CA VAL A 69 1.13 1.08 -5.28
C VAL A 69 1.71 -0.24 -4.76
N VAL A 70 1.57 -0.50 -3.47
CA VAL A 70 2.04 -1.74 -2.84
C VAL A 70 0.96 -2.79 -2.76
N LYS A 71 -0.31 -2.37 -2.64
CA LYS A 71 -1.44 -3.29 -2.55
C LYS A 71 -2.75 -2.61 -2.95
N LEU A 72 -3.60 -3.37 -3.61
CA LEU A 72 -5.02 -3.06 -3.79
C LEU A 72 -5.85 -4.00 -2.91
N THR A 73 -6.83 -3.46 -2.17
CA THR A 73 -7.69 -4.26 -1.28
C THR A 73 -9.14 -3.78 -1.41
N GLY A 74 -9.96 -4.49 -2.17
CA GLY A 74 -11.35 -4.07 -2.42
C GLY A 74 -11.39 -2.76 -3.19
N ASP A 75 -11.98 -1.73 -2.60
CA ASP A 75 -11.97 -0.32 -3.01
C ASP A 75 -10.77 0.48 -2.48
N GLY A 76 -10.12 -0.02 -1.44
CA GLY A 76 -8.93 0.57 -0.86
C GLY A 76 -7.63 0.36 -1.65
N MET A 77 -6.70 1.29 -1.51
CA MET A 77 -5.36 1.26 -2.10
C MET A 77 -4.30 1.66 -1.07
N LEU A 78 -3.18 0.95 -1.06
CA LEU A 78 -1.99 1.27 -0.27
C LEU A 78 -0.84 1.64 -1.19
N CYS A 79 -0.20 2.78 -0.91
CA CYS A 79 0.96 3.29 -1.64
C CYS A 79 2.12 3.56 -0.70
N GLU A 80 3.33 3.31 -1.17
CA GLU A 80 4.58 3.61 -0.48
C GLU A 80 5.29 4.77 -1.19
N PHE A 81 5.84 5.69 -0.41
CA PHE A 81 6.69 6.78 -0.86
C PHE A 81 7.96 6.84 0.01
N ALA A 82 9.09 7.21 -0.59
CA ALA A 82 10.32 7.51 0.16
C ALA A 82 10.29 8.88 0.87
N SER A 83 9.29 9.73 0.55
CA SER A 83 9.15 11.09 1.07
C SER A 83 7.71 11.34 1.56
N VAL A 84 7.59 11.85 2.79
CA VAL A 84 6.29 12.26 3.37
C VAL A 84 5.67 13.42 2.57
N VAL A 85 6.50 14.35 2.07
CA VAL A 85 6.03 15.49 1.28
C VAL A 85 5.41 15.00 -0.03
N ASN A 86 6.04 14.02 -0.68
CA ASN A 86 5.51 13.43 -1.91
C ASN A 86 4.19 12.70 -1.66
N ALA A 87 4.10 11.93 -0.57
CA ALA A 87 2.87 11.25 -0.18
C ALA A 87 1.73 12.24 0.05
N ALA A 88 1.99 13.34 0.78
CA ALA A 88 1.00 14.37 1.05
C ALA A 88 0.59 15.12 -0.22
N THR A 89 1.54 15.47 -1.09
CA THR A 89 1.26 16.16 -2.35
C THR A 89 0.43 15.28 -3.29
N SER A 90 0.76 13.98 -3.38
CA SER A 90 -0.03 13.00 -4.14
C SER A 90 -1.45 12.86 -3.60
N ALA A 91 -1.61 12.77 -2.28
CA ALA A 91 -2.93 12.71 -1.66
C ALA A 91 -3.77 13.97 -1.97
N MET A 92 -3.16 15.16 -1.94
CA MET A 92 -3.84 16.40 -2.29
C MET A 92 -4.24 16.45 -3.78
N ALA A 93 -3.33 16.06 -4.68
CA ALA A 93 -3.60 16.02 -6.11
C ALA A 93 -4.74 15.04 -6.44
N ILE A 94 -4.77 13.86 -5.82
CA ILE A 94 -5.85 12.88 -5.96
C ILE A 94 -7.19 13.48 -5.51
N GLN A 95 -7.22 14.14 -4.34
CA GLN A 95 -8.46 14.75 -3.85
C GLN A 95 -8.94 15.90 -4.74
N GLN A 96 -8.02 16.71 -5.29
CA GLN A 96 -8.35 17.79 -6.22
C GLN A 96 -8.88 17.27 -7.56
N ALA A 97 -8.33 16.16 -8.06
CA ALA A 97 -8.76 15.56 -9.33
C ALA A 97 -10.12 14.83 -9.23
N LEU A 98 -10.56 14.50 -8.01
CA LEU A 98 -11.85 13.86 -7.73
C LEU A 98 -12.97 14.86 -7.36
N ALA A 99 -12.62 16.12 -7.11
CA ALA A 99 -13.55 17.21 -6.77
C ALA A 99 -14.32 17.70 -7.99
#